data_AF-A0A8J5PCM0-F1
#
_entry.id   AF-A0A8J5PCM0-F1
#
_cell.length_a   1.000
_cell.length_b   1.000
_cell.length_c   1.000
_cell.angle_alpha   90.00
_cell.angle_beta   90.00
_cell.angle_gamma   90.00
#
_symmetry.space_group_name_H-M   'P 1'
#
loop_
_entity.id
_entity.type
_entity.pdbx_description
1 polymer ?
#
loop_
_entity_poly.entity_id
_entity_poly.type
_entity_poly.pdbx_seq_one_letter_code
_entity_poly.pdbx_strand_id
1 'polypeptide(L)'
;MHFSRSKLETAPAIRHGDVEKHPEAAMRWLGIWLDSSLSFRVHAEKWTAKSQAVAHHLRGLTNTIHGPLPSAVRSAVRACVEPVLLYGTELIKRKYQAPTESSFRTRLRRTNELLAPCPRPALMQKRFGKGQDTPLQTAQKGESAEAFLQWIETVEPATWIVYSDGSLSSEGAASYGFAIHQKDLSICDGSGRLGPAEVFDAEATGALEGLKAALNLQDRRHETL
;
A
#
# COMPACT_ATOMS: atom_id res chain seq x y z
N MET A 1 -36.70 10.23 -9.33
CA MET A 1 -36.35 8.91 -8.76
C MET A 1 -36.76 8.91 -7.30
N HIS A 2 -37.74 8.10 -6.92
CA HIS A 2 -38.19 7.98 -5.53
C HIS A 2 -37.40 6.86 -4.86
N PHE A 3 -36.60 7.18 -3.83
CA PHE A 3 -35.89 6.18 -3.04
C PHE A 3 -36.76 5.79 -1.83
N SER A 4 -37.26 4.56 -1.83
CA SER A 4 -37.96 3.98 -0.67
C SER A 4 -36.95 3.63 0.43
N ARG A 5 -37.33 3.86 1.69
CA ARG A 5 -36.56 3.46 2.89
C ARG A 5 -36.90 2.04 3.37
N SER A 6 -37.67 1.27 2.60
CA SER A 6 -37.96 -0.13 2.93
C SER A 6 -36.67 -0.95 2.89
N LYS A 7 -36.30 -1.54 4.02
CA LYS A 7 -35.16 -2.46 4.13
C LYS A 7 -35.52 -3.72 3.34
N LEU A 8 -34.95 -3.88 2.15
CA LEU A 8 -35.08 -5.14 1.41
C LEU A 8 -34.41 -6.24 2.24
N GLU A 9 -35.17 -7.24 2.66
CA GLU A 9 -34.65 -8.39 3.44
C GLU A 9 -33.71 -9.27 2.61
N THR A 10 -33.89 -9.26 1.29
CA THR A 10 -33.08 -10.04 0.36
C THR A 10 -32.49 -9.10 -0.68
N ALA A 11 -31.17 -9.08 -0.79
CA ALA A 11 -30.49 -8.29 -1.81
C ALA A 11 -30.79 -8.89 -3.19
N PRO A 12 -31.33 -8.11 -4.15
CA PRO A 12 -31.76 -8.63 -5.44
C PRO A 12 -30.56 -9.12 -6.27
N ALA A 13 -30.77 -10.18 -7.04
CA ALA A 13 -29.77 -10.66 -7.98
C ALA A 13 -29.57 -9.63 -9.10
N ILE A 14 -28.30 -9.41 -9.48
CA ILE A 14 -27.93 -8.45 -10.53
C ILE A 14 -27.52 -9.26 -11.76
N ARG A 15 -28.16 -9.00 -12.91
CA ARG A 15 -27.77 -9.59 -14.19
C ARG A 15 -26.72 -8.72 -14.87
N HIS A 16 -25.63 -9.34 -15.30
CA HIS A 16 -24.59 -8.69 -16.11
C HIS A 16 -24.37 -9.52 -17.38
N GLY A 17 -24.98 -9.09 -18.49
CA GLY A 17 -25.14 -9.93 -19.67
C GLY A 17 -26.05 -11.13 -19.37
N ASP A 18 -25.64 -12.32 -19.78
CA ASP A 18 -26.37 -13.57 -19.52
C ASP A 18 -26.11 -14.17 -18.12
N VAL A 19 -25.21 -13.58 -17.32
CA VAL A 19 -24.81 -14.11 -16.02
C VAL A 19 -25.57 -13.42 -14.89
N GLU A 20 -26.28 -14.21 -14.09
CA GLU A 20 -26.93 -13.78 -12.86
C GLU A 20 -25.93 -13.83 -11.69
N LYS A 21 -25.70 -12.70 -11.04
CA LYS A 21 -24.80 -12.59 -9.88
C LYS A 21 -25.61 -12.36 -8.61
N HIS A 22 -25.40 -13.25 -7.66
CA HIS A 22 -25.96 -13.14 -6.32
C HIS A 22 -24.95 -12.42 -5.42
N PRO A 23 -25.39 -11.43 -4.61
CA PRO A 23 -24.50 -10.77 -3.67
C PRO A 23 -24.06 -11.75 -2.58
N GLU A 24 -22.75 -11.95 -2.46
CA GLU A 24 -22.16 -12.72 -1.37
C GLU A 24 -22.39 -12.03 -0.02
N ALA A 25 -22.41 -12.82 1.07
CA ALA A 25 -22.63 -12.32 2.42
C ALA A 25 -21.58 -11.27 2.86
N ALA A 26 -20.36 -11.38 2.35
CA ALA A 26 -19.32 -10.37 2.51
C ALA A 26 -18.39 -10.33 1.30
N MET A 27 -18.16 -9.13 0.78
CA MET A 27 -17.27 -8.89 -0.36
C MET A 27 -15.86 -8.61 0.12
N ARG A 28 -14.85 -9.25 -0.48
CA ARG A 28 -13.46 -8.91 -0.24
C ARG A 28 -13.00 -7.84 -1.23
N TRP A 29 -12.52 -6.71 -0.72
CA TRP A 29 -11.95 -5.64 -1.52
C TRP A 29 -10.66 -5.12 -0.87
N LEU A 30 -9.55 -5.12 -1.63
CA LEU A 30 -8.22 -4.74 -1.14
C LEU A 30 -7.83 -5.41 0.20
N GLY A 31 -8.22 -6.67 0.42
CA GLY A 31 -7.95 -7.40 1.68
C GLY A 31 -8.92 -7.12 2.83
N ILE A 32 -9.83 -6.17 2.68
CA ILE A 32 -10.89 -5.85 3.64
C ILE A 32 -12.15 -6.64 3.28
N TRP A 33 -12.88 -7.09 4.29
CA TRP A 33 -14.15 -7.81 4.08
C TRP A 33 -15.31 -6.88 4.45
N LEU A 34 -16.17 -6.62 3.48
CA LEU A 34 -17.30 -5.71 3.56
C LEU A 34 -18.59 -6.54 3.57
N ASP A 35 -19.24 -6.62 4.72
CA ASP A 35 -20.57 -7.19 4.85
C ASP A 35 -21.65 -6.18 4.40
N SER A 36 -22.85 -6.66 4.07
CA SER A 36 -23.96 -5.82 3.59
C SER A 36 -24.35 -4.70 4.57
N SER A 37 -24.14 -4.91 5.87
CA SER A 37 -24.39 -3.92 6.91
C SER A 37 -23.19 -3.02 7.22
N LEU A 38 -22.05 -3.27 6.57
CA LEU A 38 -20.73 -2.69 6.87
C LEU A 38 -20.38 -2.79 8.36
N SER A 39 -20.85 -3.81 9.07
CA SER A 39 -20.51 -4.07 10.47
C SER A 39 -19.06 -4.52 10.64
N PHE A 40 -18.40 -4.95 9.56
CA PHE A 40 -17.03 -5.47 9.54
C PHE A 40 -16.84 -6.71 10.43
N ARG A 41 -17.92 -7.40 10.86
CA ARG A 41 -17.82 -8.61 11.71
C ARG A 41 -17.02 -9.71 11.02
N VAL A 42 -17.35 -10.00 9.76
CA VAL A 42 -16.63 -11.00 8.94
C VAL A 42 -15.15 -10.64 8.79
N HIS A 43 -14.83 -9.35 8.67
CA HIS A 43 -13.46 -8.88 8.62
C HIS A 43 -12.72 -9.13 9.94
N ALA A 44 -13.31 -8.71 11.05
CA ALA A 44 -12.74 -8.88 12.38
C ALA A 44 -12.51 -10.37 12.70
N GLU A 45 -13.47 -11.24 12.39
CA GLU A 45 -13.35 -12.69 12.60
C GLU A 45 -12.19 -13.28 11.79
N LYS A 46 -12.12 -12.97 10.48
CA LYS A 46 -11.05 -13.49 9.61
C LYS A 46 -9.67 -13.01 10.03
N TRP A 47 -9.51 -11.72 10.33
CA TRP A 47 -8.21 -11.17 10.73
C TRP A 47 -7.82 -11.57 12.16
N THR A 48 -8.78 -11.78 13.06
CA THR A 48 -8.54 -12.37 14.39
C THR A 48 -8.04 -13.80 14.25
N ALA A 49 -8.68 -14.64 13.44
CA ALA A 49 -8.23 -16.02 13.20
C ALA A 49 -6.82 -16.06 12.60
N LYS A 50 -6.54 -15.17 11.63
CA LYS A 50 -5.21 -15.04 11.03
C LYS A 50 -4.16 -14.60 12.06
N SER A 51 -4.49 -13.61 12.88
CA SER A 51 -3.62 -13.14 13.97
C SER A 51 -3.36 -14.21 15.02
N GLN A 52 -4.37 -15.02 15.35
CA GLN A 52 -4.24 -16.14 16.28
C GLN A 52 -3.27 -17.18 15.75
N ALA A 53 -3.33 -17.52 14.45
CA ALA A 53 -2.38 -18.45 13.84
C ALA A 53 -0.92 -17.97 13.98
N VAL A 54 -0.66 -16.68 13.75
CA VAL A 54 0.67 -16.08 13.94
C VAL A 54 1.10 -16.13 15.40
N ALA A 55 0.20 -15.81 16.33
CA ALA A 55 0.48 -15.87 17.76
C ALA A 55 0.78 -17.31 18.23
N HIS A 56 0.07 -18.30 17.72
CA HIS A 56 0.34 -19.72 18.00
C HIS A 56 1.72 -20.14 17.50
N HIS A 57 2.14 -19.65 16.33
CA HIS A 57 3.48 -19.91 15.82
C HIS A 57 4.56 -19.31 16.74
N LEU A 58 4.39 -18.05 17.16
CA LEU A 58 5.30 -17.41 18.13
C LEU A 58 5.34 -18.18 19.46
N ARG A 59 4.18 -18.65 19.95
CA ARG A 59 4.09 -19.47 21.16
C ARG A 59 4.89 -20.77 21.02
N GLY A 60 4.83 -21.41 19.85
CA GLY A 60 5.63 -22.60 19.54
C GLY A 60 7.13 -22.35 19.69
N LEU A 61 7.62 -21.20 19.20
CA LEU A 61 9.04 -20.81 19.32
C LEU A 61 9.46 -20.54 20.78
N THR A 62 8.53 -20.09 21.62
CA THR A 62 8.81 -19.80 23.04
C THR A 62 8.78 -21.04 23.94
N ASN A 63 8.34 -22.20 23.45
CA ASN A 63 8.21 -23.42 24.25
C ASN A 63 9.52 -24.22 24.30
N THR A 64 10.60 -23.57 24.73
CA THR A 64 11.95 -24.17 24.82
C THR A 64 12.57 -23.93 26.19
N ILE A 65 13.46 -24.84 26.63
CA ILE A 65 14.11 -24.80 27.95
C ILE A 65 14.91 -23.49 28.16
N HIS A 66 15.44 -22.93 27.06
CA HIS A 66 16.12 -21.64 27.04
C HIS A 66 15.43 -20.69 26.04
N GLY A 67 14.17 -20.36 26.33
CA GLY A 67 13.36 -19.49 25.50
C GLY A 67 13.90 -18.06 25.36
N PRO A 68 13.39 -17.31 24.37
CA PRO A 68 13.76 -15.92 24.16
C PRO A 68 13.34 -15.04 25.35
N LEU A 69 14.08 -13.94 25.56
CA LEU A 69 13.74 -12.97 26.59
C LEU A 69 12.30 -12.44 26.42
N PRO A 70 11.56 -12.16 27.51
CA PRO A 70 10.20 -11.61 27.43
C PRO A 70 10.09 -10.34 26.60
N SER A 71 11.13 -9.50 26.59
CA SER A 71 11.21 -8.30 25.75
C SER A 71 11.24 -8.62 24.25
N ALA A 72 12.00 -9.64 23.84
CA ALA A 72 12.07 -10.11 22.46
C ALA A 72 10.72 -10.68 22.00
N VAL A 73 10.04 -11.45 22.87
CA VAL A 73 8.69 -11.97 22.59
C VAL A 73 7.70 -10.83 22.41
N ARG A 74 7.71 -9.81 23.27
CA ARG A 74 6.86 -8.62 23.10
C ARG A 74 7.17 -7.89 21.80
N SER A 75 8.44 -7.76 21.42
CA SER A 75 8.83 -7.15 20.15
C SER A 75 8.30 -7.95 18.96
N ALA A 76 8.41 -9.28 18.99
CA ALA A 76 7.90 -10.16 17.95
C ALA A 76 6.36 -10.09 17.83
N VAL A 77 5.63 -9.99 18.95
CA VAL A 77 4.17 -9.81 18.93
C VAL A 77 3.80 -8.47 18.28
N ARG A 78 4.45 -7.37 18.66
CA ARG A 78 4.22 -6.05 18.05
C ARG A 78 4.58 -6.01 16.57
N ALA A 79 5.62 -6.72 16.16
CA ALA A 79 6.07 -6.73 14.77
C ALA A 79 5.22 -7.64 13.87
N CYS A 80 4.73 -8.78 14.37
CA CYS A 80 4.15 -9.83 13.53
C CYS A 80 2.65 -10.06 13.77
N VAL A 81 2.16 -9.86 14.99
CA VAL A 81 0.76 -10.15 15.37
C VAL A 81 -0.08 -8.88 15.26
N GLU A 82 0.42 -7.77 15.79
CA GLU A 82 -0.32 -6.50 15.84
C GLU A 82 -0.68 -5.95 14.45
N PRO A 83 0.20 -5.97 13.41
CA PRO A 83 -0.17 -5.49 12.08
C PRO A 83 -1.24 -6.34 11.40
N VAL A 84 -1.27 -7.64 11.71
CA VAL A 84 -2.29 -8.57 11.20
C VAL A 84 -3.61 -8.33 11.92
N LEU A 85 -3.60 -8.23 13.24
CA LEU A 85 -4.81 -8.00 14.03
C LEU A 85 -5.45 -6.64 13.73
N LEU A 86 -4.64 -5.60 13.54
CA LEU A 86 -5.10 -4.22 13.35
C LEU A 86 -5.30 -3.84 11.89
N TYR A 87 -5.15 -4.78 10.97
CA TYR A 87 -5.35 -4.52 9.55
C TYR A 87 -6.77 -3.98 9.31
N GLY A 88 -6.88 -2.85 8.61
CA GLY A 88 -8.18 -2.24 8.26
C GLY A 88 -8.92 -1.51 9.40
N THR A 89 -8.36 -1.42 10.61
CA THR A 89 -9.02 -0.79 11.77
C THR A 89 -9.34 0.70 11.59
N GLU A 90 -8.51 1.45 10.87
CA GLU A 90 -8.76 2.87 10.57
C GLU A 90 -10.03 3.10 9.72
N LEU A 91 -10.37 2.14 8.85
CA LEU A 91 -11.58 2.21 8.04
C LEU A 91 -12.83 1.95 8.88
N ILE A 92 -12.74 1.02 9.82
CA ILE A 92 -13.81 0.69 10.78
C ILE A 92 -14.09 1.90 11.67
N LYS A 93 -13.02 2.53 12.20
CA LYS A 93 -13.10 3.69 13.09
C LYS A 93 -13.87 4.85 12.46
N ARG A 94 -13.77 5.04 11.13
CA ARG A 94 -14.47 6.10 10.39
C ARG A 94 -15.99 5.92 10.38
N LYS A 95 -16.51 4.68 10.32
CA LYS A 95 -17.95 4.39 10.43
C LYS A 95 -18.51 4.77 11.79
N TYR A 96 -17.81 4.42 12.86
CA TYR A 96 -18.24 4.72 14.24
C TYR A 96 -18.01 6.18 14.67
N GLN A 97 -17.27 6.96 13.88
CA GLN A 97 -17.09 8.40 14.06
C GLN A 97 -18.13 9.24 13.31
N ALA A 98 -18.86 8.66 12.35
CA ALA A 98 -20.06 9.33 11.86
C ALA A 98 -21.01 9.50 13.06
N PRO A 99 -21.52 10.72 13.32
CA PRO A 99 -22.39 10.98 14.46
C PRO A 99 -23.67 10.18 14.27
N THR A 100 -23.66 8.94 14.78
CA THR A 100 -24.89 8.22 15.00
C THR A 100 -25.45 8.85 16.27
N GLU A 101 -26.61 9.49 16.16
CA GLU A 101 -27.49 9.88 17.27
C GLU A 101 -27.97 8.63 18.03
N SER A 102 -27.03 7.79 18.46
CA SER A 102 -27.29 6.63 19.30
C SER A 102 -27.22 7.10 20.74
N SER A 103 -28.33 6.97 21.45
CA SER A 103 -28.51 7.28 22.87
C SER A 103 -27.64 6.42 23.79
N PHE A 104 -26.99 5.38 23.28
CA PHE A 104 -26.11 4.51 24.07
C PHE A 104 -24.63 4.90 23.94
N ARG A 105 -24.11 5.51 25.01
CA ARG A 105 -22.67 5.78 25.18
C ARG A 105 -21.92 4.48 25.49
N THR A 106 -21.13 3.99 24.53
CA THR A 106 -20.24 2.83 24.73
C THR A 106 -19.09 3.17 25.70
N ARG A 107 -18.47 2.15 26.33
CA ARG A 107 -17.32 2.35 27.24
C ARG A 107 -16.16 3.09 26.55
N LEU A 108 -15.92 2.79 25.28
CA LEU A 108 -14.94 3.47 24.41
C LEU A 108 -15.25 4.96 24.23
N ARG A 109 -16.53 5.34 24.11
CA ARG A 109 -16.94 6.74 23.99
C ARG A 109 -16.72 7.50 25.28
N ARG A 110 -16.93 6.86 26.44
CA ARG A 110 -16.65 7.43 27.76
C ARG A 110 -15.15 7.63 28.00
N THR A 111 -14.30 6.66 27.63
CA THR A 111 -12.84 6.85 27.73
C THR A 111 -12.32 7.91 26.77
N ASN A 112 -12.87 8.01 25.55
CA ASN A 112 -12.51 9.07 24.61
C ASN A 112 -12.85 10.48 25.13
N GLU A 113 -13.87 10.62 25.97
CA GLU A 113 -14.24 11.90 26.61
C GLU A 113 -13.35 12.27 27.79
N LEU A 114 -12.66 11.29 28.40
CA LEU A 114 -11.67 11.52 29.47
C LEU A 114 -10.30 11.95 28.91
N LEU A 115 -10.05 11.74 27.62
CA LEU A 115 -8.85 12.21 26.97
C LEU A 115 -9.00 13.69 26.63
N ALA A 116 -7.96 14.48 26.89
CA ALA A 116 -7.91 15.86 26.44
C ALA A 116 -8.13 15.91 24.91
N PRO A 117 -8.87 16.90 24.39
CA PRO A 117 -9.03 17.09 22.95
C PRO A 117 -7.66 17.22 22.29
N CYS A 118 -7.20 16.13 21.68
CA CYS A 118 -5.96 16.13 20.91
C CYS A 118 -6.33 16.50 19.47
N PRO A 119 -5.78 17.58 18.88
CA PRO A 119 -5.94 17.84 17.46
C PRO A 119 -5.39 16.64 16.70
N ARG A 120 -6.30 15.90 16.06
CA ARG A 120 -5.93 14.75 15.24
C ARG A 120 -4.96 15.23 14.15
N PRO A 121 -3.81 14.56 13.94
CA PRO A 121 -2.96 14.88 12.81
C PRO A 121 -3.80 14.88 11.53
N ALA A 122 -3.82 16.00 10.82
CA ALA A 122 -4.48 16.04 9.53
C ALA A 122 -3.74 15.06 8.63
N LEU A 123 -4.40 13.97 8.24
CA LEU A 123 -3.98 13.17 7.11
C LEU A 123 -4.04 14.11 5.90
N MET A 124 -2.92 14.74 5.59
CA MET A 124 -2.80 15.56 4.40
C MET A 124 -2.97 14.61 3.23
N GLN A 125 -4.14 14.63 2.62
CA GLN A 125 -4.34 14.01 1.32
C GLN A 125 -3.27 14.61 0.42
N LYS A 126 -2.35 13.77 -0.07
CA LYS A 126 -1.35 14.18 -1.06
C LYS A 126 -2.16 14.76 -2.21
N ARG A 127 -2.16 16.10 -2.33
CA ARG A 127 -2.76 16.78 -3.47
C ARG A 127 -1.78 16.56 -4.60
N PHE A 128 -1.97 15.48 -5.35
CA PHE A 128 -1.54 15.48 -6.73
C PHE A 128 -2.20 16.73 -7.34
N GLY A 129 -1.39 17.64 -7.90
CA GLY A 129 -1.91 18.87 -8.50
C GLY A 129 -3.03 18.52 -9.47
N LYS A 130 -4.09 19.34 -9.53
CA LYS A 130 -5.13 19.24 -10.56
C LYS A 130 -4.44 19.14 -11.92
N GLY A 131 -4.37 17.93 -12.47
CA GLY A 131 -3.47 17.59 -13.57
C GLY A 131 -3.08 16.10 -13.66
N GLN A 132 -3.38 15.27 -12.64
CA GLN A 132 -3.07 13.84 -12.65
C GLN A 132 -4.31 12.93 -12.54
N ASP A 133 -5.39 13.29 -13.23
CA ASP A 133 -6.51 12.37 -13.54
C ASP A 133 -6.41 11.84 -14.98
N THR A 134 -5.29 12.07 -15.68
CA THR A 134 -4.99 11.40 -16.94
C THR A 134 -4.55 9.97 -16.63
N PRO A 135 -5.16 8.95 -17.27
CA PRO A 135 -4.56 7.62 -17.32
C PRO A 135 -3.07 7.75 -17.67
N LEU A 136 -2.20 7.07 -16.91
CA LEU A 136 -0.74 7.09 -17.10
C LEU A 136 -0.31 6.66 -18.52
N GLN A 137 -1.23 6.13 -19.32
CA GLN A 137 -1.14 5.99 -20.77
C GLN A 137 -2.40 6.56 -21.42
N THR A 138 -2.31 7.80 -21.90
CA THR A 138 -3.33 8.44 -22.75
C THR A 138 -2.92 8.54 -24.21
N ALA A 139 -1.65 8.27 -24.52
CA ALA A 139 -1.05 8.35 -25.86
C ALA A 139 -0.51 6.98 -26.29
N GLN A 140 -0.36 6.77 -27.59
CA GLN A 140 0.30 5.57 -28.09
C GLN A 140 1.78 5.57 -27.68
N LYS A 141 2.40 4.39 -27.55
CA LYS A 141 3.81 4.25 -27.11
C LYS A 141 4.77 5.11 -27.94
N GLY A 142 4.52 5.24 -29.25
CA GLY A 142 5.31 6.07 -30.16
C GLY A 142 5.23 7.57 -29.84
N GLU A 143 4.01 8.09 -29.64
CA GLU A 143 3.78 9.50 -29.30
C GLU A 143 4.43 9.86 -27.96
N SER A 144 4.35 8.96 -26.98
CA SER A 144 4.99 9.15 -25.67
C SER A 144 6.52 9.16 -25.77
N ALA A 145 7.09 8.32 -26.63
CA ALA A 145 8.52 8.29 -26.87
C ALA A 145 9.00 9.57 -27.57
N GLU A 146 8.25 10.07 -28.56
CA GLU A 146 8.59 11.32 -29.24
C GLU A 146 8.52 12.53 -28.31
N ALA A 147 7.46 12.63 -27.49
CA ALA A 147 7.35 13.67 -26.47
C ALA A 147 8.48 13.61 -25.44
N PHE A 148 8.92 12.40 -25.08
CA PHE A 148 10.04 12.19 -24.17
C PHE A 148 11.37 12.64 -24.77
N LEU A 149 11.63 12.32 -26.04
CA LEU A 149 12.83 12.77 -26.76
C LEU A 149 12.85 14.29 -26.88
N GLN A 150 11.72 14.92 -27.22
CA GLN A 150 11.61 16.39 -27.24
C GLN A 150 11.88 16.99 -25.86
N TRP A 151 11.38 16.37 -24.78
CA TRP A 151 11.64 16.82 -23.42
C TRP A 151 13.13 16.70 -23.06
N ILE A 152 13.81 15.60 -23.42
CA ILE A 152 15.24 15.41 -23.16
C ILE A 152 16.08 16.57 -23.72
N GLU A 153 15.74 17.06 -24.92
CA GLU A 153 16.45 18.19 -25.54
C GLU A 153 16.29 19.51 -24.75
N THR A 154 15.23 19.63 -23.93
CA THR A 154 15.00 20.82 -23.08
C THR A 154 15.72 20.76 -21.74
N VAL A 155 16.20 19.57 -21.33
CA VAL A 155 16.82 19.36 -20.03
C VAL A 155 18.22 19.98 -20.02
N GLU A 156 18.60 20.61 -18.90
CA GLU A 156 19.92 21.24 -18.78
C GLU A 156 21.06 20.22 -18.98
N PRO A 157 22.12 20.57 -19.72
CA PRO A 157 23.29 19.72 -19.97
C PRO A 157 23.95 19.04 -18.77
N ALA A 158 23.82 19.64 -17.58
CA ALA A 158 24.40 19.15 -16.33
C ALA A 158 23.48 18.14 -15.61
N THR A 159 22.24 17.98 -16.06
CA THR A 159 21.25 17.11 -15.42
C THR A 159 21.55 15.64 -15.68
N TRP A 160 21.43 14.82 -14.64
CA TRP A 160 21.47 13.38 -14.74
C TRP A 160 20.08 12.80 -14.87
N ILE A 161 19.90 11.92 -15.85
CA ILE A 161 18.66 11.20 -16.09
C ILE A 161 18.90 9.75 -15.68
N VAL A 162 18.09 9.28 -14.73
CA VAL A 162 18.12 7.90 -14.26
C VAL A 162 16.97 7.15 -14.91
N TYR A 163 17.31 6.12 -15.67
CA TYR A 163 16.37 5.16 -16.22
C TYR A 163 16.32 3.96 -15.30
N SER A 164 15.11 3.50 -14.96
CA SER A 164 14.89 2.27 -14.20
C SER A 164 14.10 1.27 -15.04
N ASP A 165 14.40 0.00 -14.85
CA ASP A 165 13.65 -1.09 -15.46
C ASP A 165 13.44 -2.22 -14.45
N GLY A 166 12.37 -2.98 -14.64
CA GLY A 166 12.00 -4.14 -13.85
C GLY A 166 11.73 -5.34 -14.75
N SER A 167 12.23 -6.52 -14.36
CA SER A 167 11.97 -7.76 -15.07
C SER A 167 11.55 -8.88 -14.13
N LEU A 168 10.86 -9.88 -14.67
CA LEU A 168 10.43 -11.08 -13.95
C LEU A 168 10.94 -12.31 -14.70
N SER A 169 11.60 -13.21 -13.98
CA SER A 169 12.02 -14.50 -14.55
C SER A 169 10.83 -15.47 -14.70
N SER A 170 11.00 -16.52 -15.50
CA SER A 170 10.01 -17.60 -15.64
C SER A 170 9.69 -18.30 -14.30
N GLU A 171 10.63 -18.27 -13.36
CA GLU A 171 10.51 -18.82 -12.02
C GLU A 171 9.87 -17.84 -11.02
N GLY A 172 9.44 -16.65 -11.47
CA GLY A 172 8.79 -15.64 -10.65
C GLY A 172 9.73 -14.80 -9.79
N ALA A 173 11.04 -14.81 -10.08
CA ALA A 173 12.01 -13.95 -9.40
C ALA A 173 12.07 -12.59 -10.08
N ALA A 174 11.78 -11.52 -9.33
CA ALA A 174 11.87 -10.16 -9.84
C ALA A 174 13.30 -9.63 -9.75
N SER A 175 13.71 -8.83 -10.72
CA SER A 175 15.00 -8.15 -10.74
C SER A 175 14.84 -6.72 -11.25
N TYR A 176 15.66 -5.83 -10.71
CA TYR A 176 15.71 -4.43 -11.10
C TYR A 176 17.00 -4.11 -11.84
N GLY A 177 16.93 -3.12 -12.72
CA GLY A 177 18.08 -2.49 -13.36
C GLY A 177 17.92 -0.97 -13.35
N PHE A 178 19.04 -0.27 -13.38
CA PHE A 178 19.05 1.17 -13.63
C PHE A 178 20.27 1.57 -14.47
N ALA A 179 20.13 2.67 -15.21
CA ALA A 179 21.20 3.32 -15.95
C ALA A 179 21.13 4.83 -15.76
N ILE A 180 22.28 5.46 -15.52
CA ILE A 180 22.40 6.91 -15.34
C ILE A 180 23.07 7.48 -16.56
N HIS A 181 22.40 8.42 -17.21
CA HIS A 181 22.91 9.11 -18.37
C HIS A 181 23.00 10.61 -18.11
N GLN A 182 24.01 11.24 -18.71
CA GLN A 182 24.11 12.68 -18.85
C GLN A 182 24.20 12.99 -20.34
N LYS A 183 23.10 13.52 -20.90
CA LYS A 183 22.90 13.56 -22.36
C LYS A 183 23.12 12.16 -22.96
N ASP A 184 23.99 12.06 -23.96
CA ASP A 184 24.34 10.83 -24.67
C ASP A 184 25.39 9.99 -23.95
N LEU A 185 25.95 10.46 -22.84
CA LEU A 185 26.98 9.76 -22.10
C LEU A 185 26.37 8.88 -20.99
N SER A 186 26.55 7.56 -21.09
CA SER A 186 26.28 6.66 -19.98
C SER A 186 27.35 6.82 -18.91
N ILE A 187 26.93 7.11 -17.67
CA ILE A 187 27.83 7.34 -16.54
C ILE A 187 28.04 6.05 -15.75
N CYS A 188 26.94 5.40 -15.37
CA CYS A 188 26.99 4.12 -14.66
C CYS A 188 25.64 3.41 -14.74
N ASP A 189 25.68 2.12 -14.52
CA ASP A 189 24.52 1.25 -14.42
C ASP A 189 24.65 0.31 -13.22
N GLY A 190 23.54 -0.30 -12.86
CA GLY A 190 23.49 -1.28 -11.78
C GLY A 190 22.25 -2.14 -11.87
N SER A 191 22.31 -3.32 -11.25
CA SER A 191 21.17 -4.24 -11.20
C SER A 191 21.22 -5.12 -9.96
N GLY A 192 20.07 -5.69 -9.62
CA GLY A 192 19.94 -6.58 -8.47
C GLY A 192 18.71 -7.47 -8.56
N ARG A 193 18.71 -8.54 -7.77
CA ARG A 193 17.54 -9.41 -7.60
C ARG A 193 16.76 -8.99 -6.37
N LEU A 194 15.45 -9.07 -6.50
CA LEU A 194 14.51 -8.98 -5.38
C LEU A 194 14.05 -10.38 -4.99
N GLY A 195 13.55 -10.50 -3.76
CA GLY A 195 12.84 -11.69 -3.31
C GLY A 195 11.48 -11.82 -4.02
N PRO A 196 10.50 -12.48 -3.38
CA PRO A 196 9.13 -12.49 -3.89
C PRO A 196 8.60 -11.05 -4.01
N ALA A 197 8.50 -10.54 -5.24
CA ALA A 197 8.13 -9.16 -5.57
C ALA A 197 7.54 -9.08 -6.98
N GLU A 198 6.78 -8.03 -7.29
CA GLU A 198 6.26 -7.78 -8.63
C GLU A 198 7.24 -6.94 -9.47
N VAL A 199 7.06 -6.92 -10.79
CA VAL A 199 7.88 -6.09 -11.71
C VAL A 199 7.86 -4.62 -11.31
N PHE A 200 6.71 -4.14 -10.83
CA PHE A 200 6.57 -2.76 -10.37
C PHE A 200 7.42 -2.46 -9.12
N ASP A 201 7.50 -3.40 -8.17
CA ASP A 201 8.38 -3.26 -7.00
C ASP A 201 9.85 -3.21 -7.44
N ALA A 202 10.20 -3.98 -8.48
CA ALA A 202 11.53 -3.96 -9.08
C ALA A 202 11.85 -2.64 -9.76
N GLU A 203 10.95 -2.10 -10.57
CA GLU A 203 11.14 -0.81 -11.21
C GLU A 203 11.31 0.32 -10.17
N ALA A 204 10.46 0.34 -9.14
CA ALA A 204 10.58 1.30 -8.04
C ALA A 204 11.89 1.16 -7.26
N THR A 205 12.36 -0.07 -7.05
CA THR A 205 13.66 -0.34 -6.43
C THR A 205 14.81 0.14 -7.32
N GLY A 206 14.74 -0.13 -8.63
CA GLY A 206 15.72 0.34 -9.61
C GLY A 206 15.84 1.86 -9.62
N ALA A 207 14.70 2.57 -9.59
CA ALA A 207 14.67 4.03 -9.50
C ALA A 207 15.34 4.55 -8.21
N LEU A 208 15.07 3.90 -7.06
CA LEU A 208 15.68 4.26 -5.78
C LEU A 208 17.20 4.02 -5.79
N GLU A 209 17.64 2.85 -6.24
CA GLU A 209 19.07 2.51 -6.28
C GLU A 209 19.83 3.37 -7.29
N GLY A 210 19.21 3.69 -8.44
CA GLY A 210 19.77 4.63 -9.41
C GLY A 210 19.90 6.05 -8.84
N LEU A 211 18.92 6.53 -8.07
CA LEU A 211 19.03 7.83 -7.39
C LEU A 211 20.15 7.83 -6.34
N LYS A 212 20.30 6.76 -5.55
CA LYS A 212 21.41 6.63 -4.59
C LYS A 212 22.75 6.64 -5.30
N ALA A 213 22.87 5.91 -6.42
CA ALA A 213 24.07 5.89 -7.23
C ALA A 213 24.41 7.28 -7.79
N ALA A 214 23.40 8.03 -8.24
CA ALA A 214 23.56 9.43 -8.65
C ALA A 214 24.12 10.28 -7.50
N LEU A 215 23.49 10.27 -6.32
CA LEU A 215 23.94 11.07 -5.17
C LEU A 215 25.40 10.76 -4.77
N ASN A 216 25.76 9.48 -4.73
CA ASN A 216 27.13 9.05 -4.44
C ASN A 216 28.17 9.48 -5.50
N LEU A 217 27.75 9.70 -6.76
CA LEU A 217 28.61 10.27 -7.79
C LEU A 217 28.81 11.78 -7.59
N GLN A 218 27.78 12.48 -7.09
CA GLN A 218 27.86 13.91 -6.80
C GLN A 218 28.81 14.17 -5.64
N ASP A 219 28.73 13.39 -4.56
CA ASP A 219 29.62 13.53 -3.40
C ASP A 219 31.09 13.30 -3.79
N ARG A 220 31.37 12.29 -4.64
CA ARG A 220 32.73 12.06 -5.18
C ARG A 220 33.26 13.20 -6.04
N ARG A 221 32.40 13.97 -6.71
CA ARG A 221 32.81 15.16 -7.47
C ARG A 221 33.21 16.31 -6.55
N HIS A 222 32.62 16.40 -5.36
CA HIS A 222 32.96 17.43 -4.37
C HIS A 222 34.24 17.11 -3.58
N GLU A 223 34.63 15.85 -3.45
CA GLU A 223 35.88 15.44 -2.77
C GLU A 223 37.15 15.61 -3.63
N THR A 224 37.02 15.86 -4.94
CA THR A 224 38.17 15.98 -5.86
C THR A 224 38.57 17.43 -6.17
N LEU A 225 38.09 18.41 -5.39
CA LEU A 225 38.45 19.83 -5.45
C LEU A 225 39.08 20.27 -4.12
#